data_AF-A0A1W2GMN3-F1
#
_entry.id   AF-A0A1W2GMN3-F1
#
_cell.length_a   1.000
_cell.length_b   1.000
_cell.length_c   1.000
_cell.angle_alpha   90.00
_cell.angle_beta   90.00
_cell.angle_gamma   90.00
#
_symmetry.space_group_name_H-M   'P 1'
#
loop_
_entity.id
_entity.type
_entity.pdbx_description
1 polymer ?
#
loop_
_entity_poly.entity_id
_entity_poly.type
_entity_poly.pdbx_seq_one_letter_code
_entity_poly.pdbx_strand_id
1 'polypeptide(L)'
;MHISDEDELIQRLSNHDRGAFEQIFRTYYSDLCKFCAKYVRDEQVAEEVVQEVFINIWERRANLTITSSIKSYLFTAIRNRSFNYLKLQLPKEQKKVDLDGLGFIEEDSREQEMIMDELREYVHSAIESLPNKCRIIFNLSRNAGMTYREIAEELDISVKTVENQIGLALKKLRENLNPIWDKIMLLLLMNIF
;
A
#
# COMPACT_ATOMS: atom_id res chain seq x y z
N MET A 1 1.17 -1.21 -21.09
CA MET A 1 2.48 -0.66 -20.69
C MET A 1 3.37 -1.86 -20.45
N HIS A 2 4.47 -2.00 -21.19
CA HIS A 2 5.37 -3.14 -20.99
C HIS A 2 6.17 -2.93 -19.69
N ILE A 3 6.57 -4.02 -19.02
CA ILE A 3 7.31 -3.98 -17.74
C ILE A 3 8.57 -3.10 -17.86
N SER A 4 9.24 -3.13 -19.02
CA SER A 4 10.42 -2.30 -19.31
C SER A 4 10.14 -0.79 -19.36
N ASP A 5 8.93 -0.37 -19.75
CA ASP A 5 8.56 1.04 -19.82
C ASP A 5 8.26 1.61 -18.43
N GLU A 6 7.76 0.76 -17.53
CA GLU A 6 7.36 1.13 -16.18
C GLU A 6 8.59 1.32 -15.27
N ASP A 7 9.58 0.44 -15.36
CA ASP A 7 10.85 0.57 -14.63
C ASP A 7 11.63 1.82 -15.06
N GLU A 8 11.64 2.14 -16.35
CA GLU A 8 12.23 3.37 -16.87
C GLU A 8 11.51 4.61 -16.31
N LEU A 9 10.17 4.57 -16.26
CA LEU A 9 9.36 5.68 -15.73
C LEU A 9 9.62 5.91 -14.24
N ILE A 10 9.78 4.83 -13.45
CA ILE A 10 10.16 4.90 -12.03
C ILE A 10 11.57 5.49 -11.89
N GLN A 11 12.52 5.03 -12.69
CA GLN A 11 13.90 5.53 -12.63
C GLN A 11 13.96 7.03 -12.95
N ARG A 12 13.22 7.47 -13.98
CA ARG A 12 13.12 8.89 -14.35
C ARG A 12 12.48 9.72 -13.23
N LEU A 13 11.41 9.22 -12.62
CA LEU A 13 10.78 9.87 -11.46
C LEU A 13 11.78 10.06 -10.30
N SER A 14 12.55 9.02 -9.99
CA SER A 14 13.59 9.08 -8.94
C SER A 14 14.68 10.11 -9.24
N ASN A 15 15.01 10.30 -10.52
CA ASN A 15 15.96 11.30 -11.01
C ASN A 15 15.34 12.72 -11.17
N HIS A 16 14.23 13.00 -10.49
CA HIS A 16 13.56 14.31 -10.49
C HIS A 16 12.98 14.75 -11.85
N ASP A 17 12.74 13.82 -12.77
CA ASP A 17 12.09 14.13 -14.05
C ASP A 17 10.61 14.51 -13.83
N ARG A 18 10.29 15.78 -14.09
CA ARG A 18 8.92 16.31 -14.01
C ARG A 18 7.99 15.69 -15.05
N GLY A 19 8.50 15.34 -16.23
CA GLY A 19 7.70 14.72 -17.29
C GLY A 19 7.26 13.31 -16.91
N ALA A 20 8.12 12.54 -16.25
CA ALA A 20 7.76 11.24 -15.71
C ALA A 20 6.66 11.36 -14.64
N PHE A 21 6.79 12.32 -13.71
CA PHE A 21 5.76 12.59 -12.71
C PHE A 21 4.43 13.02 -13.35
N GLU A 22 4.46 13.93 -14.31
CA GLU A 22 3.27 14.41 -15.02
C GLU A 22 2.57 13.27 -15.78
N GLN A 23 3.35 12.39 -16.42
CA GLN A 23 2.81 11.23 -17.12
C GLN A 23 2.07 10.30 -16.14
N ILE A 24 2.67 9.98 -15.00
CA ILE A 24 2.03 9.15 -13.96
C ILE A 24 0.76 9.85 -13.45
N PHE A 25 0.85 11.14 -13.14
CA PHE A 25 -0.28 11.92 -12.63
C PHE A 25 -1.47 11.89 -13.61
N ARG A 26 -1.25 12.27 -14.87
CA ARG A 26 -2.30 12.31 -15.90
C ARG A 26 -2.90 10.92 -16.16
N THR A 27 -2.09 9.88 -16.08
CA THR A 27 -2.54 8.50 -16.33
C THR A 27 -3.49 8.01 -15.24
N TYR A 28 -3.23 8.33 -13.97
CA TYR A 28 -3.95 7.71 -12.85
C TYR A 28 -4.88 8.64 -12.08
N TYR A 29 -4.75 9.97 -12.18
CA TYR A 29 -5.47 10.91 -11.31
C TYR A 29 -6.99 10.69 -11.28
N SER A 30 -7.64 10.61 -12.45
CA SER A 30 -9.10 10.44 -12.55
C SER A 30 -9.58 9.12 -11.91
N ASP A 31 -8.89 8.02 -12.20
CA ASP A 31 -9.26 6.70 -11.67
C ASP A 31 -9.01 6.61 -10.16
N LEU A 32 -7.94 7.25 -9.66
CA LEU A 32 -7.64 7.33 -8.23
C LEU A 32 -8.66 8.19 -7.48
N CYS A 33 -9.15 9.30 -8.06
CA CYS A 33 -10.20 10.13 -7.46
C CYS A 33 -11.51 9.34 -7.35
N LYS A 34 -11.93 8.67 -8.43
CA LYS A 34 -13.12 7.80 -8.42
C LYS A 34 -12.98 6.69 -7.39
N PHE A 35 -11.82 6.05 -7.33
CA PHE A 35 -11.53 5.00 -6.35
C PHE A 35 -11.57 5.53 -4.92
N CYS A 36 -10.97 6.70 -4.65
CA CYS A 36 -10.98 7.34 -3.34
C CYS A 36 -12.40 7.73 -2.90
N ALA A 37 -13.21 8.27 -3.82
CA ALA A 37 -14.59 8.67 -3.56
C ALA A 37 -15.47 7.49 -3.11
N LYS A 38 -15.16 6.25 -3.52
CA LYS A 38 -15.83 5.04 -3.01
C LYS A 38 -15.65 4.87 -1.49
N TYR A 39 -14.57 5.39 -0.91
CA TYR A 39 -14.28 5.33 0.53
C TYR A 39 -14.77 6.57 1.27
N VAL A 40 -14.36 7.76 0.83
CA VAL A 40 -14.62 9.01 1.58
C VAL A 40 -16.00 9.60 1.32
N ARG A 41 -16.71 9.12 0.27
CA ARG A 41 -18.06 9.54 -0.13
C ARG A 41 -18.21 11.05 -0.35
N ASP A 42 -17.12 11.71 -0.72
CA ASP A 42 -17.04 13.14 -1.00
C ASP A 42 -15.98 13.33 -2.11
N GLU A 43 -16.39 13.91 -3.23
CA GLU A 43 -15.52 14.09 -4.40
C GLU A 43 -14.41 15.11 -4.14
N GLN A 44 -14.70 16.18 -3.41
CA GLN A 44 -13.71 17.21 -3.10
C GLN A 44 -12.63 16.65 -2.16
N VAL A 45 -13.05 15.92 -1.13
CA VAL A 45 -12.12 15.22 -0.24
C VAL A 45 -11.30 14.18 -0.99
N ALA A 46 -11.92 13.46 -1.94
CA ALA A 46 -11.21 12.48 -2.76
C ALA A 46 -10.09 13.12 -3.58
N GLU A 47 -10.36 14.28 -4.21
CA GLU A 47 -9.35 15.05 -4.93
C GLU A 47 -8.22 15.52 -4.00
N GLU A 48 -8.55 16.06 -2.83
CA GLU A 48 -7.56 16.49 -1.84
C GLU A 48 -6.65 15.33 -1.39
N VAL A 49 -7.23 14.17 -1.10
CA VAL A 49 -6.48 12.95 -0.73
C VAL A 49 -5.55 12.52 -1.85
N VAL A 50 -6.02 12.51 -3.09
CA VAL A 50 -5.21 12.12 -4.25
C VAL A 50 -4.06 13.11 -4.47
N GLN A 51 -4.35 14.41 -4.41
CA GLN A 51 -3.34 15.46 -4.54
C GLN A 51 -2.25 15.31 -3.47
N GLU A 52 -2.65 15.08 -2.22
CA GLU A 52 -1.69 14.88 -1.12
C GLU A 52 -0.80 13.66 -1.35
N VAL A 53 -1.34 12.54 -1.85
CA VAL A 53 -0.52 11.36 -2.19
C VAL A 53 0.48 11.69 -3.28
N PHE A 54 0.09 12.43 -4.33
CA PHE A 54 1.01 12.84 -5.38
C PHE A 54 2.08 13.84 -4.90
N ILE A 55 1.75 14.76 -4.01
CA ILE A 55 2.71 15.66 -3.36
C ILE A 55 3.75 14.84 -2.58
N ASN A 56 3.28 13.90 -1.75
CA ASN A 56 4.17 13.01 -0.98
C ASN A 56 5.10 12.18 -1.87
N ILE A 57 4.57 11.65 -2.98
CA ILE A 57 5.38 10.92 -3.98
C ILE A 57 6.45 11.84 -4.56
N TRP A 58 6.09 13.06 -4.95
CA TRP A 58 7.05 14.02 -5.46
C TRP A 58 8.12 14.33 -4.42
N GLU A 59 7.76 14.68 -3.19
CA GLU A 59 8.72 15.00 -2.13
C GLU A 59 9.69 13.85 -1.83
N ARG A 60 9.20 12.61 -1.86
CA ARG A 60 9.97 11.41 -1.52
C ARG A 60 10.61 10.72 -2.73
N ARG A 61 10.44 11.25 -3.95
CA ARG A 61 10.81 10.61 -5.23
C ARG A 61 12.23 10.03 -5.26
N ALA A 62 13.22 10.72 -4.71
CA ALA A 62 14.62 10.26 -4.71
C ALA A 62 14.86 8.97 -3.88
N ASN A 63 14.03 8.73 -2.88
CA ASN A 63 14.14 7.58 -1.97
C ASN A 63 12.96 6.61 -2.12
N LEU A 64 12.17 6.78 -3.18
CA LEU A 64 10.97 5.99 -3.40
C LEU A 64 11.36 4.64 -4.01
N THR A 65 11.14 3.56 -3.27
CA THR A 65 11.34 2.19 -3.78
C THR A 65 9.98 1.59 -4.09
N ILE A 66 9.62 1.53 -5.37
CA ILE A 66 8.43 0.84 -5.85
C ILE A 66 8.88 -0.57 -6.28
N THR A 67 8.51 -1.59 -5.51
CA THR A 67 8.85 -3.00 -5.78
C THR A 67 7.70 -3.76 -6.46
N SER A 68 6.65 -3.04 -6.86
CA SER A 68 5.43 -3.51 -7.51
C SER A 68 5.17 -2.65 -8.74
N SER A 69 4.02 -2.80 -9.42
CA SER A 69 3.62 -1.79 -10.41
C SER A 69 3.30 -0.44 -9.74
N ILE A 70 3.51 0.65 -10.49
CA ILE A 70 3.11 2.02 -10.14
C ILE A 70 1.62 2.06 -9.82
N LYS A 71 0.80 1.38 -10.63
CA LYS A 71 -0.65 1.24 -10.39
C LYS A 71 -0.92 0.66 -9.00
N SER A 72 -0.35 -0.50 -8.68
CA SER A 72 -0.58 -1.16 -7.39
C SER A 72 -0.15 -0.28 -6.22
N TYR A 73 1.00 0.38 -6.36
CA TYR A 73 1.51 1.32 -5.37
C TYR A 73 0.54 2.49 -5.12
N LEU A 74 0.07 3.15 -6.19
CA LEU A 74 -0.82 4.29 -6.11
C LEU A 74 -2.18 3.94 -5.48
N PHE A 75 -2.83 2.87 -5.94
CA PHE A 75 -4.12 2.45 -5.38
C PHE A 75 -4.00 2.05 -3.90
N THR A 76 -2.88 1.41 -3.52
CA THR A 76 -2.60 1.11 -2.11
C THR A 76 -2.42 2.38 -1.28
N ALA A 77 -1.65 3.35 -1.78
CA ALA A 77 -1.42 4.62 -1.10
C ALA A 77 -2.73 5.41 -0.90
N ILE A 78 -3.59 5.48 -1.93
CA ILE A 78 -4.90 6.13 -1.85
C ILE A 78 -5.81 5.44 -0.85
N ARG A 79 -5.92 4.11 -0.90
CA ARG A 79 -6.74 3.35 0.05
C ARG A 79 -6.30 3.62 1.48
N ASN A 80 -5.00 3.57 1.74
CA ASN A 80 -4.43 3.80 3.07
C ASN A 80 -4.70 5.24 3.56
N ARG A 81 -4.52 6.23 2.70
CA ARG A 81 -4.81 7.63 3.04
C ARG A 81 -6.30 7.87 3.30
N SER A 82 -7.16 7.25 2.50
CA SER A 82 -8.62 7.29 2.68
C SER A 82 -9.03 6.72 4.04
N PHE A 83 -8.46 5.58 4.45
CA PHE A 83 -8.70 5.03 5.79
C PHE A 83 -8.19 5.93 6.91
N ASN A 84 -7.02 6.54 6.75
CA ASN A 84 -6.49 7.48 7.75
C ASN A 84 -7.40 8.71 7.89
N TYR A 85 -7.90 9.24 6.77
CA TYR A 85 -8.89 10.32 6.77
C TYR A 85 -10.16 9.90 7.52
N LEU A 86 -10.75 8.75 7.18
CA LEU A 86 -11.96 8.25 7.85
C LEU A 86 -11.74 8.02 9.35
N LYS A 87 -10.58 7.50 9.75
CA LYS A 87 -10.22 7.28 11.15
C LYS A 87 -10.12 8.60 11.94
N LEU A 88 -9.73 9.69 11.30
CA LEU A 88 -9.68 11.01 11.94
C LEU A 88 -11.08 11.62 12.13
N GLN A 89 -12.03 11.26 11.26
CA GLN A 89 -13.43 11.68 11.35
C GLN A 89 -14.23 10.90 12.41
N LEU A 90 -13.77 9.69 12.80
CA LEU A 90 -14.41 8.92 13.86
C LEU A 90 -14.17 9.55 15.26
N PRO A 91 -15.21 9.68 16.11
CA PRO A 91 -15.06 10.05 17.50
C PRO A 91 -14.04 9.13 18.20
N LYS A 92 -13.26 9.67 19.15
CA LYS A 92 -12.16 8.94 19.82
C LYS A 92 -12.58 7.56 20.38
N GLU A 93 -13.85 7.38 20.72
CA GLU A 93 -14.43 6.16 21.28
C GLU A 93 -14.69 5.05 20.25
N GLN A 94 -14.82 5.37 18.95
CA GLN A 94 -15.09 4.40 17.88
C GLN A 94 -13.83 3.94 17.12
N LYS A 95 -12.65 4.52 17.41
CA LYS A 95 -11.38 4.18 16.74
C LYS A 95 -10.91 2.72 16.89
N LYS A 96 -11.59 1.91 17.70
CA LYS A 96 -11.26 0.49 17.97
C LYS A 96 -12.09 -0.52 17.19
N VAL A 97 -13.16 -0.10 16.50
CA VAL A 97 -14.12 -1.02 15.87
C VAL A 97 -14.48 -0.49 14.49
N ASP A 98 -13.77 -0.98 13.48
CA ASP A 98 -14.19 -1.17 12.07
C ASP A 98 -12.99 -0.98 11.15
N LEU A 99 -12.31 -2.09 10.87
CA LEU A 99 -11.47 -2.22 9.67
C LEU A 99 -11.99 -3.32 8.73
N ASP A 100 -13.02 -4.06 9.13
CA ASP A 100 -13.52 -5.24 8.40
C ASP A 100 -14.80 -4.97 7.58
N GLY A 101 -15.42 -3.79 7.71
CA GLY A 101 -16.77 -3.52 7.20
C GLY A 101 -16.91 -2.89 5.81
N LEU A 102 -15.84 -2.56 5.10
CA LEU A 102 -15.92 -1.87 3.80
C LEU A 102 -15.64 -2.83 2.63
N GLY A 103 -16.52 -3.81 2.46
CA GLY A 103 -16.68 -4.50 1.18
C GLY A 103 -17.33 -3.57 0.16
N PHE A 104 -16.85 -3.60 -1.09
CA PHE A 104 -17.64 -3.76 -2.32
C PHE A 104 -16.78 -3.63 -3.60
N ILE A 105 -16.66 -4.76 -4.30
CA ILE A 105 -16.91 -5.08 -5.72
C ILE A 105 -16.39 -4.13 -6.83
N GLU A 106 -15.60 -4.70 -7.75
CA GLU A 106 -15.82 -4.60 -9.20
C GLU A 106 -15.34 -5.88 -9.91
N GLU A 107 -16.07 -6.26 -10.96
CA GLU A 107 -16.07 -7.53 -11.70
C GLU A 107 -14.70 -7.95 -12.25
N ASP A 108 -14.05 -8.93 -11.62
CA ASP A 108 -13.14 -9.84 -12.33
C ASP A 108 -13.21 -11.21 -11.64
N SER A 109 -13.86 -12.15 -12.34
CA SER A 109 -14.19 -13.56 -11.98
C SER A 109 -14.28 -13.94 -10.48
N ARG A 110 -15.45 -14.45 -10.05
CA ARG A 110 -15.69 -14.95 -8.68
C ARG A 110 -14.63 -15.95 -8.17
N GLU A 111 -13.96 -16.67 -9.07
CA GLU A 111 -12.84 -17.55 -8.73
C GLU A 111 -11.55 -16.78 -8.37
N GLN A 112 -11.22 -15.71 -9.10
CA GLN A 112 -10.11 -14.83 -8.75
C GLN A 112 -10.38 -14.05 -7.47
N GLU A 113 -11.63 -13.64 -7.22
CA GLU A 113 -12.02 -12.95 -5.98
C GLU A 113 -11.86 -13.87 -4.76
N MET A 114 -12.28 -15.13 -4.85
CA MET A 114 -12.12 -16.12 -3.79
C MET A 114 -10.63 -16.44 -3.50
N ILE A 115 -9.82 -16.61 -4.55
CA ILE A 115 -8.37 -16.82 -4.43
C ILE A 115 -7.69 -15.58 -3.82
N MET A 116 -8.15 -14.38 -4.20
CA MET A 116 -7.63 -13.12 -3.69
C MET A 116 -7.98 -12.93 -2.21
N ASP A 117 -9.18 -13.32 -1.78
CA ASP A 117 -9.60 -13.24 -0.39
C ASP A 117 -8.87 -14.26 0.49
N GLU A 118 -8.68 -15.50 0.02
CA GLU A 118 -7.81 -16.48 0.69
C GLU A 118 -6.37 -15.95 0.83
N LEU A 119 -5.85 -15.31 -0.21
CA LEU A 119 -4.51 -14.71 -0.19
C LEU A 119 -4.45 -13.53 0.80
N ARG A 120 -5.49 -12.69 0.84
CA ARG A 120 -5.59 -11.57 1.79
C ARG A 120 -5.64 -12.06 3.24
N GLU A 121 -6.46 -13.06 3.53
CA GLU A 121 -6.56 -13.65 4.87
C GLU A 121 -5.22 -14.24 5.32
N TYR A 122 -4.51 -14.93 4.41
CA TYR A 122 -3.22 -15.48 4.73
C TYR A 122 -2.16 -14.40 4.97
N VAL A 123 -2.12 -13.36 4.14
CA VAL A 123 -1.22 -12.21 4.34
C VAL A 123 -1.55 -11.51 5.65
N HIS A 124 -2.82 -11.35 5.98
CA HIS A 124 -3.27 -10.78 7.24
C HIS A 124 -2.80 -11.62 8.43
N SER A 125 -3.00 -12.94 8.39
CA SER A 125 -2.52 -13.88 9.40
C SER A 125 -0.99 -13.84 9.57
N ALA A 126 -0.26 -13.74 8.45
CA ALA A 126 1.20 -13.58 8.48
C ALA A 126 1.63 -12.27 9.16
N ILE A 127 0.92 -11.17 8.92
CA ILE A 127 1.15 -9.88 9.61
C ILE A 127 0.80 -9.99 11.10
N GLU A 128 -0.31 -10.65 11.44
CA GLU A 128 -0.72 -10.85 12.84
C GLU A 128 0.28 -11.70 13.63
N SER A 129 0.95 -12.66 12.97
CA SER A 129 2.01 -13.49 13.56
C SER A 129 3.31 -12.74 13.88
N LEU A 130 3.46 -11.48 13.43
CA LEU A 130 4.63 -10.68 13.74
C LEU A 130 4.69 -10.31 15.23
N PRO A 131 5.89 -10.26 15.83
CA PRO A 131 6.04 -9.72 17.17
C PRO A 131 5.46 -8.31 17.26
N ASN A 132 4.77 -8.00 18.37
CA ASN A 132 4.01 -6.76 18.54
C ASN A 132 4.76 -5.49 18.09
N LYS A 133 6.03 -5.32 18.47
CA LYS A 133 6.83 -4.14 18.07
C LYS A 133 7.10 -4.10 16.57
N CYS A 134 7.43 -5.23 15.95
CA CYS A 134 7.62 -5.34 14.50
C CYS A 134 6.32 -5.01 13.76
N ARG A 135 5.19 -5.54 14.24
CA ARG A 135 3.87 -5.35 13.65
C ARG A 135 3.42 -3.89 13.70
N ILE A 136 3.56 -3.23 14.85
CA ILE A 136 3.22 -1.81 15.02
C ILE A 136 4.04 -0.95 14.06
N ILE A 137 5.37 -1.12 14.07
CA ILE A 137 6.27 -0.35 13.22
C ILE A 137 6.02 -0.62 11.73
N PHE A 138 5.76 -1.88 11.36
CA PHE A 138 5.41 -2.26 10.00
C PHE A 138 4.10 -1.60 9.55
N ASN A 139 3.06 -1.61 10.38
CA ASN A 139 1.78 -0.98 10.07
C ASN A 139 1.88 0.55 9.99
N LEU A 140 2.66 1.21 10.84
CA LEU A 140 2.88 2.66 10.74
C LEU A 140 3.61 3.02 9.43
N SER A 141 4.60 2.23 9.05
CA SER A 141 5.35 2.40 7.80
C SER A 141 4.49 2.13 6.55
N ARG A 142 3.72 1.03 6.55
CA ARG A 142 3.00 0.54 5.36
C ARG A 142 1.58 1.07 5.25
N ASN A 143 0.84 1.14 6.36
CA ASN A 143 -0.57 1.53 6.37
C ASN A 143 -0.74 3.02 6.71
N ALA A 144 0.08 3.58 7.60
CA ALA A 144 0.06 5.01 7.90
C ALA A 144 0.98 5.85 6.98
N GLY A 145 1.84 5.21 6.20
CA GLY A 145 2.74 5.88 5.24
C GLY A 145 3.89 6.66 5.89
N MET A 146 4.05 6.53 7.21
CA MET A 146 5.02 7.29 7.99
C MET A 146 6.45 6.95 7.58
N THR A 147 7.31 7.96 7.55
CA THR A 147 8.75 7.81 7.40
C THR A 147 9.36 7.19 8.65
N TYR A 148 10.56 6.61 8.53
CA TYR A 148 11.22 6.00 9.69
C TYR A 148 11.55 7.02 10.78
N ARG A 149 11.72 8.30 10.40
CA ARG A 149 11.92 9.40 11.34
C ARG A 149 10.65 9.73 12.11
N GLU A 150 9.52 9.87 11.42
CA GLU A 150 8.22 10.11 12.08
C GLU A 150 7.83 8.94 13.00
N ILE A 151 8.11 7.69 12.60
CA ILE A 151 7.85 6.51 13.46
C ILE A 151 8.78 6.52 14.69
N ALA A 152 10.04 6.91 14.50
CA ALA A 152 11.01 7.03 15.58
C ALA A 152 10.57 8.08 16.61
N GLU A 153 10.10 9.24 16.14
CA GLU A 153 9.57 10.31 16.97
C GLU A 153 8.27 9.91 17.69
N GLU A 154 7.31 9.32 16.96
CA GLU A 154 6.01 8.87 17.50
C GLU A 154 6.16 7.81 18.60
N LEU A 155 7.14 6.90 18.45
CA LEU A 155 7.35 5.78 19.37
C LEU A 155 8.47 6.03 20.39
N ASP A 156 9.10 7.20 20.39
CA ASP A 156 10.26 7.56 21.21
C ASP A 156 11.38 6.51 21.15
N ILE A 157 11.78 6.16 19.93
CA ILE A 157 12.87 5.20 19.64
C ILE A 157 13.82 5.75 18.59
N SER A 158 15.00 5.14 18.44
CA SER A 158 15.91 5.54 17.37
C SER A 158 15.42 5.12 15.98
N VAL A 159 15.74 5.89 14.95
CA VAL A 159 15.53 5.51 13.53
C VAL A 159 16.17 4.16 13.22
N LYS A 160 17.32 3.86 13.84
CA LYS A 160 17.98 2.57 13.68
C LYS A 160 17.17 1.41 14.25
N THR A 161 16.46 1.63 15.35
CA THR A 161 15.51 0.67 15.91
C THR A 161 14.37 0.42 14.93
N VAL A 162 13.83 1.48 14.29
CA VAL A 162 12.78 1.35 13.27
C VAL A 162 13.25 0.50 12.09
N GLU A 163 14.42 0.77 11.53
CA GLU A 163 15.02 -0.02 10.45
C GLU A 163 15.15 -1.51 10.83
N ASN A 164 15.70 -1.79 12.00
CA ASN A 164 15.89 -3.15 12.47
C ASN A 164 14.56 -3.89 12.64
N GLN A 165 13.53 -3.22 13.18
CA GLN A 165 12.21 -3.80 13.37
C GLN A 165 11.48 -4.04 12.05
N ILE A 166 11.65 -3.16 11.07
CA ILE A 166 11.15 -3.38 9.69
C ILE A 166 11.88 -4.56 9.04
N GLY A 167 13.20 -4.66 9.17
CA GLY A 167 13.97 -5.78 8.64
C GLY A 167 13.52 -7.12 9.21
N LEU A 168 13.28 -7.17 10.53
CA LEU A 168 12.73 -8.36 11.19
C LEU A 168 11.30 -8.69 10.74
N ALA A 169 10.45 -7.68 10.56
CA ALA A 169 9.10 -7.87 10.04
C ALA A 169 9.13 -8.50 8.63
N LEU A 170 9.94 -7.93 7.72
CA LEU A 170 10.06 -8.40 6.34
C LEU A 170 10.65 -9.81 6.25
N LYS A 171 11.64 -10.14 7.10
CA LYS A 171 12.20 -11.49 7.15
C LYS A 171 11.14 -12.52 7.54
N LYS A 172 10.39 -12.25 8.62
CA LYS A 172 9.33 -13.16 9.08
C LYS A 172 8.17 -13.28 8.10
N LEU A 173 7.75 -12.18 7.49
CA LEU A 173 6.74 -12.22 6.44
C LEU A 173 7.21 -13.06 5.26
N ARG A 174 8.48 -12.93 4.85
CA ARG A 174 9.02 -13.77 3.78
C ARG A 174 9.02 -15.25 4.14
N GLU A 175 9.43 -15.61 5.35
CA GLU A 175 9.42 -17.00 5.83
C GLU A 175 7.99 -17.58 5.85
N ASN A 176 7.02 -16.81 6.32
CA ASN A 176 5.62 -17.23 6.40
C ASN A 176 4.92 -17.27 5.04
N LEU A 177 5.29 -16.40 4.10
CA LEU A 177 4.67 -16.31 2.77
C LEU A 177 5.37 -17.17 1.72
N ASN A 178 6.57 -17.72 2.01
CA ASN A 178 7.31 -18.61 1.08
C ASN A 178 6.47 -19.78 0.55
N PRO A 179 5.68 -20.50 1.37
CA PRO A 179 4.83 -21.60 0.91
C PRO A 179 3.77 -21.19 -0.12
N ILE A 180 3.39 -19.91 -0.15
CA ILE A 180 2.44 -19.38 -1.13
C ILE A 180 3.12 -19.16 -2.48
N TRP A 181 4.38 -18.71 -2.52
CA TRP A 181 5.08 -18.52 -3.78
C TRP A 181 5.19 -19.83 -4.56
N ASP A 182 5.40 -20.95 -3.87
CA ASP A 182 5.35 -22.28 -4.47
C ASP A 182 3.95 -22.63 -4.99
N LYS A 183 2.89 -22.32 -4.22
CA LYS A 183 1.50 -22.57 -4.62
C LYS A 183 1.04 -21.69 -5.79
N ILE A 184 1.43 -20.42 -5.80
CA ILE A 184 1.17 -19.46 -6.89
C ILE A 184 1.94 -19.87 -8.14
N MET A 185 3.22 -20.28 -8.01
CA MET A 185 4.01 -20.79 -9.14
C MET A 185 3.39 -22.06 -9.72
N LEU A 186 2.91 -22.99 -8.89
CA LEU A 186 2.21 -24.19 -9.34
C LEU A 186 0.91 -23.85 -10.08
N LEU A 187 0.11 -22.91 -9.57
CA LEU A 187 -1.12 -22.45 -10.24
C LEU A 187 -0.83 -21.77 -11.57
N LEU A 188 0.21 -20.94 -11.65
CA LEU A 188 0.64 -20.30 -12.89
C LEU A 188 1.15 -21.33 -13.91
N LEU A 189 1.86 -22.37 -13.47
CA LEU A 189 2.29 -23.46 -14.33
C LEU A 189 1.12 -24.32 -14.82
N MET A 190 0.09 -24.55 -14.00
CA MET A 190 -1.10 -25.32 -14.39
C MET A 190 -2.03 -24.57 -15.35
N ASN A 191 -1.99 -23.24 -15.39
CA ASN A 191 -2.79 -22.43 -16.31
C ASN A 191 -2.11 -22.17 -17.67
N ILE A 192 -0.85 -22.61 -17.84
CA ILE A 192 -0.06 -22.46 -19.07
C ILE A 192 -0.05 -23.76 -19.91
N PHE A 193 -0.62 -24.87 -19.41
CA PHE A 193 -0.74 -26.16 -20.10
C PHE A 193 -2.18 -26.64 -20.27
#